data_AF-A0A3C0GI41-F1
#
_entry.id   AF-A0A3C0GI41-F1
#
_cell.length_a   1.000
_cell.length_b   1.000
_cell.length_c   1.000
_cell.angle_alpha   90.00
_cell.angle_beta   90.00
_cell.angle_gamma   90.00
#
_symmetry.space_group_name_H-M   'P 1'
#
loop_
_entity.id
_entity.type
_entity.pdbx_description
1 polymer ?
#
loop_
_entity_poly.entity_id
_entity_poly.type
_entity_poly.pdbx_seq_one_letter_code
_entity_poly.pdbx_strand_id
1 'polypeptide(L)'
;MDCKIVNNAGIDLRDMEQHIHGMYKHFDRQIGFNKPPVMVFDSDPGNATKTLGKTAYYDPQTFEVHVYVDGRHPKDMLRSIAHELIHHQQNLEGRLDVGGYHGEGYYLKNKGLQKLEQEAMSRGNE
;
A
#
# COMPACT_ATOMS: atom_id res chain seq x y z
N MET A 1 -1.15 15.90 -9.65
CA MET A 1 -1.01 14.89 -10.72
C MET A 1 -1.93 13.73 -10.37
N ASP A 2 -2.43 12.98 -11.35
CA ASP A 2 -3.17 11.74 -11.09
C ASP A 2 -2.18 10.56 -10.98
N CYS A 3 -2.48 9.59 -10.14
CA CYS A 3 -1.64 8.40 -9.98
C CYS A 3 -1.80 7.45 -11.17
N LYS A 4 -0.74 6.71 -11.49
CA LYS A 4 -0.82 5.61 -12.44
C LYS A 4 -1.53 4.42 -11.80
N ILE A 5 -2.52 3.86 -12.50
CA ILE A 5 -3.27 2.67 -12.09
C ILE A 5 -3.02 1.54 -13.09
N VAL A 6 -2.77 0.34 -12.58
CA VAL A 6 -2.68 -0.91 -13.33
C VAL A 6 -3.73 -1.87 -12.76
N ASN A 7 -4.68 -2.28 -13.59
CA ASN A 7 -5.81 -3.13 -13.17
C ASN A 7 -5.65 -4.55 -13.71
N ASN A 8 -4.78 -5.36 -13.09
CA ASN A 8 -4.55 -6.74 -13.47
C ASN A 8 -5.79 -7.62 -13.20
N ALA A 9 -6.57 -7.26 -12.18
CA ALA A 9 -7.79 -7.97 -11.79
C ALA A 9 -8.97 -7.77 -12.76
N GLY A 10 -8.93 -6.74 -13.61
CA GLY A 10 -10.01 -6.44 -14.56
C GLY A 10 -11.34 -6.04 -13.90
N ILE A 11 -11.30 -5.53 -12.67
CA ILE A 11 -12.51 -5.11 -11.94
C ILE A 11 -12.98 -3.71 -12.37
N ASP A 12 -14.25 -3.41 -12.15
CA ASP A 12 -14.79 -2.07 -12.37
C ASP A 12 -14.32 -1.11 -11.26
N LEU A 13 -13.50 -0.12 -11.63
CA LEU A 13 -12.90 0.85 -10.71
C LEU A 13 -13.60 2.22 -10.76
N ARG A 14 -14.62 2.43 -11.59
CA ARG A 14 -15.15 3.78 -11.90
C ARG A 14 -15.47 4.61 -10.66
N ASP A 15 -16.14 4.02 -9.69
CA ASP A 15 -16.52 4.72 -8.46
C ASP A 15 -15.33 4.91 -7.50
N MET A 16 -14.33 4.02 -7.55
CA MET A 16 -13.18 4.05 -6.65
C MET A 16 -12.04 4.93 -7.18
N GLU A 17 -11.89 5.04 -8.50
CA GLU A 17 -10.80 5.74 -9.16
C GLU A 17 -10.72 7.22 -8.74
N GLN A 18 -11.86 7.90 -8.64
CA GLN A 18 -11.92 9.27 -8.16
C GLN A 18 -11.43 9.40 -6.71
N HIS A 19 -11.78 8.43 -5.85
CA HIS A 19 -11.32 8.41 -4.47
C HIS A 19 -9.84 8.07 -4.36
N ILE A 20 -9.32 7.18 -5.20
CA ILE A 20 -7.88 6.86 -5.26
C ILE A 20 -7.10 8.11 -5.65
N HIS A 21 -7.51 8.83 -6.70
CA HIS A 21 -6.85 10.06 -7.11
C HIS A 21 -6.96 11.16 -6.06
N GLY A 22 -8.10 11.29 -5.38
CA GLY A 22 -8.29 12.25 -4.29
C GLY A 22 -7.34 11.98 -3.12
N MET A 23 -7.27 10.72 -2.69
CA MET A 23 -6.37 10.25 -1.63
C MET A 23 -4.91 10.43 -2.05
N TYR A 24 -4.53 10.01 -3.25
CA TYR A 24 -3.19 10.20 -3.78
C TYR A 24 -2.76 11.67 -3.73
N LYS A 25 -3.61 12.59 -4.20
CA LYS A 25 -3.35 14.05 -4.15
C LYS A 25 -3.25 14.60 -2.74
N HIS A 26 -3.91 13.97 -1.77
CA HIS A 26 -3.81 14.34 -0.36
C HIS A 26 -2.42 13.97 0.19
N PHE A 27 -1.97 12.74 -0.04
CA PHE A 27 -0.65 12.26 0.37
C PHE A 27 0.48 12.99 -0.36
N ASP A 28 0.36 13.18 -1.68
CA ASP A 28 1.36 13.91 -2.48
C ASP A 28 1.56 15.36 -2.01
N ARG A 29 0.50 16.02 -1.53
CA ARG A 29 0.62 17.38 -0.95
C ARG A 29 1.41 17.42 0.35
N GLN A 30 1.39 16.34 1.12
CA GLN A 30 2.12 16.25 2.39
C GLN A 30 3.56 15.77 2.19
N ILE A 31 3.75 14.83 1.25
CA ILE A 31 5.00 14.08 1.09
C ILE A 31 5.85 14.69 -0.04
N GLY A 32 5.23 15.12 -1.14
CA GLY A 32 5.90 15.54 -2.36
C GLY A 32 6.58 14.36 -3.06
N PHE A 33 5.82 13.51 -3.76
CA PHE A 33 6.37 12.29 -4.33
C PHE A 33 7.35 12.60 -5.48
N ASN A 34 8.65 12.63 -5.17
CA ASN A 34 9.71 12.76 -6.17
C ASN A 34 9.78 11.52 -7.10
N LYS A 35 9.31 10.37 -6.62
CA LYS A 35 9.12 9.15 -7.42
C LYS A 35 7.71 8.63 -7.16
N PRO A 36 6.71 8.96 -7.99
CA PRO A 36 5.33 8.62 -7.72
C PRO A 36 5.09 7.11 -7.74
N PRO A 37 4.37 6.54 -6.77
CA PRO A 37 4.05 5.12 -6.77
C PRO A 37 3.01 4.75 -7.82
N VAL A 38 3.01 3.50 -8.26
CA VAL A 38 1.99 2.93 -9.16
C VAL A 38 1.02 2.08 -8.33
N MET A 39 -0.29 2.30 -8.51
CA MET A 39 -1.33 1.49 -7.86
C MET A 39 -1.63 0.27 -8.73
N VAL A 40 -1.37 -0.93 -8.23
CA VAL A 40 -1.58 -2.20 -8.91
C VAL A 40 -2.71 -2.96 -8.23
N PHE A 41 -3.75 -3.31 -8.98
CA PHE A 41 -4.91 -4.06 -8.48
C PHE A 41 -4.82 -5.50 -8.98
N ASP A 42 -4.61 -6.42 -8.05
CA ASP A 42 -4.39 -7.84 -8.32
C ASP A 42 -5.55 -8.70 -7.83
N SER A 43 -5.84 -9.75 -8.59
CA SER A 43 -6.71 -10.84 -8.16
C SER A 43 -5.84 -12.02 -7.72
N ASP A 44 -6.11 -12.53 -6.52
CA ASP A 44 -5.54 -13.76 -5.98
C ASP A 44 -6.62 -14.50 -5.15
N PRO A 45 -7.44 -15.35 -5.80
CA PRO A 45 -8.47 -16.13 -5.12
C PRO A 45 -7.91 -17.07 -4.03
N GLY A 46 -6.66 -17.52 -4.20
CA GLY A 46 -5.98 -18.36 -3.21
C GLY A 46 -5.64 -17.60 -1.93
N ASN A 47 -5.25 -16.33 -2.05
CA ASN A 47 -5.07 -15.43 -0.91
C ASN A 47 -6.43 -15.03 -0.29
N ALA A 48 -7.44 -14.74 -1.11
CA ALA A 48 -8.76 -14.28 -0.67
C ALA A 48 -9.50 -15.28 0.25
N THR A 49 -9.23 -16.57 0.08
CA THR A 49 -9.81 -17.64 0.92
C THR A 49 -9.13 -17.81 2.28
N LYS A 50 -7.98 -17.18 2.51
CA LYS A 50 -7.26 -17.27 3.78
C LYS A 50 -7.81 -16.24 4.76
N THR A 51 -8.16 -16.67 5.97
CA THR A 51 -8.66 -15.80 7.04
C THR A 51 -7.68 -14.66 7.39
N LEU A 52 -6.38 -14.88 7.23
CA LEU A 52 -5.31 -13.89 7.43
C LEU A 52 -4.58 -13.56 6.11
N GLY A 53 -5.32 -13.59 5.00
CA GLY A 53 -4.79 -13.21 3.68
C GLY A 53 -4.26 -11.78 3.65
N LYS A 54 -3.29 -11.53 2.78
CA LYS A 54 -2.74 -10.20 2.55
C LYS A 54 -3.81 -9.29 1.95
N THR A 55 -3.82 -8.03 2.36
CA THR A 55 -4.79 -7.04 1.85
C THR A 55 -4.16 -6.11 0.83
N ALA A 56 -2.93 -5.70 1.08
CA ALA A 56 -2.04 -4.99 0.17
C ALA A 56 -0.58 -5.21 0.58
N TYR A 57 0.35 -4.75 -0.23
CA TYR A 57 1.75 -4.57 0.15
C TYR A 57 2.41 -3.51 -0.75
N TYR A 58 3.44 -2.87 -0.22
CA TYR A 58 4.33 -1.98 -0.96
C TYR A 58 5.61 -2.70 -1.41
N ASP A 59 5.95 -2.59 -2.70
CA ASP A 59 7.23 -3.03 -3.25
C ASP A 59 8.21 -1.84 -3.34
N PRO A 60 9.28 -1.82 -2.51
CA PRO A 60 10.25 -0.73 -2.51
C PRO A 60 11.18 -0.70 -3.73
N GLN A 61 11.30 -1.80 -4.47
CA GLN A 61 12.17 -1.90 -5.65
C GLN A 61 11.50 -1.31 -6.89
N THR A 62 10.21 -1.59 -7.07
CA THR A 62 9.42 -1.11 -8.22
C THR A 62 8.61 0.15 -7.91
N PHE A 63 8.52 0.55 -6.64
CA PHE A 63 7.67 1.65 -6.15
C PHE A 63 6.18 1.38 -6.43
N GLU A 64 5.75 0.13 -6.26
CA GLU A 64 4.40 -0.32 -6.54
C GLU A 64 3.62 -0.57 -5.25
N VAL A 65 2.36 -0.14 -5.23
CA VAL A 65 1.39 -0.47 -4.20
C VAL A 65 0.46 -1.52 -4.77
N HIS A 66 0.61 -2.77 -4.33
CA HIS A 66 -0.22 -3.89 -4.76
C HIS A 66 -1.41 -4.07 -3.83
N VAL A 67 -2.62 -4.12 -4.38
CA VAL A 67 -3.87 -4.24 -3.63
C VAL A 67 -4.60 -5.47 -4.11
N TYR A 68 -4.88 -6.41 -3.20
CA TYR A 68 -5.72 -7.56 -3.50
C TYR A 68 -7.19 -7.15 -3.44
N VAL A 69 -7.97 -7.52 -4.46
CA VAL A 69 -9.33 -6.97 -4.64
C VAL A 69 -10.47 -7.95 -4.38
N ASP A 70 -10.20 -9.26 -4.44
CA ASP A 70 -11.27 -10.27 -4.43
C ASP A 70 -12.11 -10.23 -3.15
N GLY A 71 -13.43 -10.04 -3.31
CA GLY A 71 -14.38 -10.00 -2.19
C GLY A 71 -14.23 -8.80 -1.26
N ARG A 72 -13.44 -7.78 -1.63
CA ARG A 72 -13.17 -6.64 -0.76
C ARG A 72 -14.05 -5.44 -1.07
N HIS A 73 -14.45 -4.75 0.01
CA HIS A 73 -15.19 -3.49 -0.10
C HIS A 73 -14.24 -2.34 -0.53
N PRO A 74 -14.66 -1.41 -1.40
CA PRO A 74 -13.81 -0.29 -1.86
C PRO A 74 -13.17 0.53 -0.73
N LYS A 75 -13.93 0.83 0.34
CA LYS A 75 -13.41 1.49 1.55
C LYS A 75 -12.21 0.77 2.16
N ASP A 76 -12.25 -0.56 2.20
CA ASP A 76 -11.16 -1.35 2.78
C ASP A 76 -9.92 -1.35 1.88
N MET A 77 -10.11 -1.31 0.56
CA MET A 77 -9.03 -1.13 -0.40
C MET A 77 -8.37 0.24 -0.26
N LEU A 78 -9.15 1.33 -0.14
CA LEU A 78 -8.63 2.68 0.09
C LEU A 78 -7.80 2.77 1.36
N ARG A 79 -8.28 2.16 2.46
CA ARG A 79 -7.53 2.09 3.73
C ARG A 79 -6.21 1.32 3.58
N SER A 80 -6.22 0.20 2.85
CA SER A 80 -4.99 -0.53 2.54
C SER A 80 -4.02 0.35 1.73
N ILE A 81 -4.48 1.04 0.70
CA ILE A 81 -3.62 1.93 -0.10
C ILE A 81 -3.02 3.06 0.75
N ALA A 82 -3.81 3.70 1.61
CA ALA A 82 -3.33 4.78 2.48
C ALA A 82 -2.19 4.32 3.40
N HIS A 83 -2.29 3.10 3.94
CA HIS A 83 -1.23 2.46 4.71
C HIS A 83 0.05 2.26 3.87
N GLU A 84 -0.08 1.69 2.67
CA GLU A 84 1.07 1.46 1.79
C GLU A 84 1.71 2.76 1.26
N LEU A 85 0.95 3.86 1.13
CA LEU A 85 1.49 5.17 0.77
C LEU A 85 2.42 5.73 1.87
N ILE A 86 2.21 5.38 3.14
CA ILE A 86 3.16 5.70 4.20
C ILE A 86 4.43 4.87 4.07
N HIS A 87 4.32 3.58 3.71
CA HIS A 87 5.51 2.77 3.40
C HIS A 87 6.29 3.32 2.20
N HIS A 88 5.60 3.83 1.19
CA HIS A 88 6.23 4.52 0.08
C HIS A 88 7.01 5.77 0.54
N GLN A 89 6.42 6.60 1.40
CA GLN A 89 7.14 7.72 2.02
C GLN A 89 8.38 7.23 2.79
N GLN A 90 8.22 6.23 3.65
CA GLN A 90 9.32 5.66 4.43
C GLN A 90 10.44 5.14 3.52
N ASN A 91 10.12 4.60 2.34
CA ASN A 91 11.10 4.18 1.34
C ASN A 91 11.85 5.37 0.74
N LEU A 92 11.13 6.44 0.36
CA LEU A 92 11.73 7.68 -0.16
C LEU A 92 12.66 8.34 0.87
N GLU A 93 12.35 8.19 2.16
CA GLU A 93 13.16 8.66 3.29
C GLU A 93 14.34 7.73 3.62
N GLY A 94 14.47 6.58 2.93
CA GLY A 94 15.51 5.58 3.21
C GLY A 94 15.32 4.81 4.52
N ARG A 95 14.11 4.83 5.09
CA ARG A 95 13.79 4.24 6.40
C ARG A 95 13.37 2.78 6.33
N LEU A 96 13.05 2.24 5.15
CA LEU A 96 12.74 0.81 4.99
C LEU A 96 13.99 -0.08 5.02
N ASP A 97 15.20 0.48 4.90
CA ASP A 97 16.48 -0.24 5.01
C ASP A 97 16.86 -0.49 6.49
N VAL A 98 16.01 -1.22 7.20
CA VAL A 98 16.18 -1.52 8.64
C VAL A 98 16.81 -2.89 8.92
N GLY A 99 17.67 -3.33 8.00
CA GLY A 99 18.52 -4.51 8.18
C GLY A 99 17.94 -5.77 7.52
N GLY A 100 18.75 -6.38 6.65
CA GLY A 100 18.37 -7.52 5.82
C GLY A 100 17.94 -8.74 6.62
N TYR A 101 16.67 -9.10 6.51
CA TYR A 101 16.15 -10.46 6.71
C TYR A 101 14.72 -10.54 6.13
N HIS A 102 14.50 -11.40 5.14
CA HIS A 102 13.24 -11.54 4.40
C HIS A 102 12.49 -12.84 4.79
N GLY A 103 12.06 -12.95 6.06
CA GLY A 103 11.28 -14.10 6.55
C GLY A 103 9.94 -13.70 7.16
N GLU A 104 8.93 -14.58 7.06
CA GLU A 104 7.62 -14.37 7.71
C GLU A 104 7.79 -14.13 9.22
N GLY A 105 7.15 -13.07 9.74
CA GLY A 105 7.20 -12.71 11.16
C GLY A 105 8.48 -12.02 11.65
N TYR A 106 9.46 -11.73 10.78
CA TYR A 106 10.68 -11.00 11.18
C TYR A 106 10.39 -9.57 11.69
N TYR A 107 9.41 -8.89 11.08
CA TYR A 107 8.95 -7.55 11.51
C TYR A 107 8.46 -7.54 12.97
N LEU A 108 7.95 -8.65 13.51
CA LEU A 108 7.55 -8.76 14.91
C LEU A 108 8.74 -8.75 15.88
N LYS A 109 9.97 -8.98 15.43
CA LYS A 109 11.17 -8.99 16.28
C LYS A 109 12.05 -7.76 16.09
N ASN A 110 11.88 -7.01 15.00
CA ASN A 110 12.63 -5.79 14.72
C ASN A 110 11.83 -4.57 15.18
N LYS A 111 12.29 -3.93 16.27
CA LYS A 111 11.66 -2.72 16.82
C LYS A 111 11.60 -1.56 15.83
N GLY A 112 12.53 -1.50 14.87
CA GLY A 112 12.51 -0.52 13.78
C GLY A 112 11.31 -0.76 12.85
N LEU A 113 11.16 -2.00 12.36
CA LEU A 113 10.01 -2.38 11.53
C LEU A 113 8.68 -2.16 12.26
N GLN A 114 8.57 -2.54 13.53
CA GLN A 114 7.35 -2.28 14.32
C GLN A 114 6.96 -0.80 14.36
N LYS A 115 7.93 0.10 14.49
CA LYS A 115 7.65 1.55 14.50
C LYS A 115 7.16 2.04 13.13
N LEU A 116 7.69 1.49 12.05
CA LEU A 116 7.29 1.82 10.68
C LEU A 116 5.85 1.36 10.41
N GLU A 117 5.50 0.14 10.80
CA GLU A 117 4.13 -0.40 10.73
C GLU A 117 3.14 0.40 11.58
N GLN A 118 3.53 0.78 12.80
CA GLN A 118 2.70 1.61 13.69
C GLN A 118 2.46 3.00 13.10
N GLU A 119 3.48 3.60 12.50
CA GLU A 119 3.33 4.88 11.79
C GLU A 119 2.39 4.74 10.60
N ALA A 120 2.57 3.70 9.77
CA ALA A 120 1.71 3.45 8.62
C ALA A 120 0.25 3.19 9.03
N MET A 121 0.02 2.50 10.15
CA MET A 121 -1.31 2.32 10.73
C MET A 121 -1.91 3.63 11.26
N SER A 122 -1.11 4.49 11.90
CA SER A 122 -1.60 5.76 12.44
C SER A 122 -1.90 6.75 11.32
N ARG A 123 -0.88 7.08 10.52
CA ARG A 123 -0.95 8.13 9.49
C ARG A 123 -1.73 7.70 8.25
N GLY A 124 -1.85 6.41 7.98
CA GLY A 124 -2.70 5.90 6.90
C GLY A 124 -4.20 5.97 7.21
N ASN A 125 -4.58 6.25 8.45
CA ASN A 125 -5.98 6.38 8.88
C ASN A 125 -6.40 7.85 9.16
N GLU A 126 -5.49 8.81 9.00
CA GLU A 126 -5.73 10.26 9.16
C GLU A 126 -6.27 10.88 7.86
#